data_AF-U6KZS9-F1
#
_entry.id   AF-U6KZS9-F1
#
_cell.length_a   1.000
_cell.length_b   1.000
_cell.length_c   1.000
_cell.angle_alpha   90.00
_cell.angle_beta   90.00
_cell.angle_gamma   90.00
#
_symmetry.space_group_name_H-M   'P 1'
#
loop_
_entity.id
_entity.type
_entity.pdbx_description
1 polymer ?
#
loop_
_entity_poly.entity_id
_entity_poly.type
_entity_poly.pdbx_seq_one_letter_code
_entity_poly.pdbx_strand_id
1 'polypeptide(L)'
;MMENGVGDPFCAARDEVQANFSELQRLHREWKQQLQTRGHPSKCSSLKSTIDSSSEALAADLRALEKAVAIAAKHQQRLGLHAEELESRRQFVRQQQQQLEALRADVKAASNSQLWVAEGPTARGDFFEEVEQKQQTLVQQQDEQLDELALAASRLHETALTINQELETQQRMLTDLDDAVERQGKWCCCCCCCCCCCCGS
;
A
#
# COMPACT_ATOMS: atom_id res chain seq x y z
N MET A 1 4.95 -8.54 58.18
CA MET A 1 5.10 -9.29 56.91
C MET A 1 4.20 -8.59 55.91
N MET A 2 4.75 -7.73 55.05
CA MET A 2 3.96 -7.11 53.98
C MET A 2 4.12 -7.93 52.71
N GLU A 3 2.97 -8.33 52.18
CA GLU A 3 2.76 -9.15 51.00
C GLU A 3 3.20 -8.39 49.73
N ASN A 4 4.48 -8.43 49.39
CA ASN A 4 5.03 -7.79 48.18
C ASN A 4 4.86 -8.68 46.93
N GLY A 5 3.63 -9.13 46.65
CA GLY A 5 3.39 -10.04 45.51
C GLY A 5 2.20 -9.67 44.62
N VAL A 6 1.13 -9.10 45.20
CA VAL A 6 -0.18 -9.03 44.53
C VAL A 6 -0.43 -7.69 43.80
N GLY A 7 0.50 -6.74 43.85
CA GLY A 7 0.29 -5.41 43.26
C GLY A 7 1.54 -4.67 42.77
N ASP A 8 2.66 -5.36 42.54
CA ASP A 8 3.83 -4.71 41.95
C ASP A 8 3.64 -4.53 40.43
N PRO A 9 3.63 -3.28 39.92
CA PRO A 9 3.54 -3.02 38.48
C PRO A 9 4.64 -3.72 37.66
N PHE A 10 5.80 -3.99 38.27
CA PHE A 10 6.88 -4.72 37.62
C PHE A 10 6.50 -6.17 37.29
N CYS A 11 5.77 -6.87 38.17
CA CYS A 11 5.37 -8.25 37.92
C CYS A 11 4.42 -8.34 36.72
N ALA A 12 3.44 -7.43 36.64
CA ALA A 12 2.53 -7.36 35.49
C ALA A 12 3.29 -7.09 34.19
N ALA A 13 4.20 -6.11 34.19
CA ALA A 13 5.00 -5.80 33.01
C ALA A 13 5.98 -6.92 32.62
N ARG A 14 6.52 -7.65 33.61
CA ARG A 14 7.33 -8.85 33.38
C ARG A 14 6.53 -9.93 32.67
N ASP A 15 5.33 -10.21 33.15
CA ASP A 15 4.47 -11.26 32.59
C ASP A 15 4.03 -10.88 31.16
N GLU A 16 3.74 -9.60 30.91
CA GLU A 16 3.46 -9.08 29.56
C GLU A 16 4.65 -9.23 28.61
N VAL A 17 5.86 -8.84 29.05
CA VAL A 17 7.10 -9.04 28.27
C VAL A 17 7.34 -10.52 27.96
N GLN A 18 7.08 -11.42 28.92
CA GLN A 18 7.22 -12.87 28.70
C GLN A 18 6.19 -13.40 27.69
N ALA A 19 4.94 -12.93 27.76
CA ALA A 19 3.90 -13.29 26.81
C ALA A 19 4.25 -12.80 25.38
N ASN A 20 4.63 -11.52 25.25
CA ASN A 20 5.04 -10.92 23.98
C ASN A 20 6.26 -11.63 23.38
N PHE A 21 7.24 -11.98 24.21
CA PHE A 21 8.41 -12.73 23.76
C PHE A 21 8.07 -14.15 23.32
N SER A 22 7.16 -14.84 24.03
CA SER A 22 6.69 -16.18 23.65
C SER A 22 5.96 -16.18 22.31
N GLU A 23 5.14 -15.16 22.05
CA GLU A 23 4.48 -14.97 20.76
C GLU A 23 5.48 -14.64 19.65
N LEU A 24 6.46 -13.79 19.92
CA LEU A 24 7.55 -13.50 18.98
C LEU A 24 8.34 -14.77 18.62
N GLN A 25 8.62 -15.64 19.59
CA GLN A 25 9.25 -16.95 19.36
C GLN A 25 8.36 -17.88 18.53
N ARG A 26 7.04 -17.85 18.71
CA ARG A 26 6.09 -18.61 17.89
C ARG A 26 6.14 -18.14 16.44
N LEU A 27 6.05 -16.83 16.21
CA LEU A 27 6.14 -16.21 14.87
C LEU A 27 7.48 -16.53 14.20
N HIS A 28 8.59 -16.45 14.94
CA HIS A 28 9.91 -16.78 14.43
C HIS A 28 10.05 -18.24 14.02
N ARG A 29 9.50 -19.19 14.80
CA ARG A 29 9.46 -20.62 14.42
C ARG A 29 8.61 -20.84 13.18
N GLU A 30 7.44 -20.22 13.10
CA GLU A 30 6.58 -20.29 11.92
C GLU A 30 7.30 -19.76 10.68
N TRP A 31 7.97 -18.61 10.79
CA TRP A 31 8.77 -18.03 9.72
C TRP A 31 9.89 -18.97 9.27
N LYS A 32 10.68 -19.51 10.21
CA LYS A 32 11.72 -20.51 9.89
C LYS A 32 11.16 -21.75 9.20
N GLN A 33 10.01 -22.25 9.63
CA GLN A 33 9.35 -23.36 8.97
C GLN A 33 8.96 -23.00 7.53
N GLN A 34 8.40 -21.81 7.29
CA GLN A 34 8.08 -21.33 5.94
C GLN A 34 9.33 -21.22 5.06
N LEU A 35 10.48 -20.81 5.62
CA LEU A 35 11.75 -20.81 4.90
C LEU A 35 12.18 -22.23 4.47
N GLN A 36 12.06 -23.20 5.37
CA GLN A 36 12.48 -24.58 5.13
C GLN A 36 11.57 -25.33 4.16
N THR A 37 10.25 -25.12 4.25
CA THR A 37 9.26 -25.82 3.42
C THR A 37 9.07 -25.19 2.03
N ARG A 38 9.91 -24.21 1.65
CA ARG A 38 9.75 -23.40 0.44
C ARG A 38 8.35 -22.77 0.36
N GLY A 39 7.92 -22.17 1.47
CA GLY A 39 6.66 -21.44 1.60
C GLY A 39 6.55 -20.24 0.67
N HIS A 40 5.35 -19.68 0.53
CA HIS A 40 5.09 -18.59 -0.40
C HIS A 40 5.90 -17.33 -0.02
N PRO A 41 6.63 -16.68 -0.95
CA PRO A 41 7.49 -15.53 -0.65
C PRO A 41 6.78 -14.39 0.09
N SER A 42 5.53 -14.08 -0.28
CA SER A 42 4.74 -13.05 0.39
C SER A 42 4.42 -13.38 1.85
N LYS A 43 4.19 -14.66 2.19
CA LYS A 43 3.94 -15.09 3.57
C LYS A 43 5.21 -14.98 4.41
N CYS A 44 6.37 -15.36 3.86
CA CYS A 44 7.66 -15.19 4.51
C CYS A 44 7.98 -13.71 4.77
N SER A 45 7.74 -12.84 3.79
CA SER A 45 7.94 -11.40 3.90
C SER A 45 7.00 -10.77 4.95
N SER A 46 5.71 -11.13 4.93
CA SER A 46 4.73 -10.66 5.91
C SER A 46 5.10 -11.06 7.34
N LEU A 47 5.42 -12.35 7.57
CA LEU A 47 5.85 -12.83 8.88
C LEU A 47 7.12 -12.12 9.37
N LYS A 48 8.10 -11.91 8.48
CA LYS A 48 9.31 -11.15 8.80
C LYS A 48 8.98 -9.73 9.25
N SER A 49 8.15 -9.01 8.50
CA SER A 49 7.75 -7.64 8.85
C SER A 49 7.00 -7.57 10.19
N THR A 50 6.15 -8.56 10.49
CA THR A 50 5.50 -8.68 11.80
C THR A 50 6.52 -8.92 12.90
N ILE A 51 7.47 -9.85 12.72
CA ILE A 51 8.56 -10.12 13.68
C ILE A 51 9.39 -8.86 13.92
N ASP A 52 9.78 -8.13 12.86
CA ASP A 52 10.57 -6.91 12.97
C ASP A 52 9.83 -5.85 13.80
N SER A 53 8.54 -5.62 13.50
CA SER A 53 7.69 -4.66 14.21
C SER A 53 7.47 -5.04 15.68
N SER A 54 7.10 -6.30 15.95
CA SER A 54 6.89 -6.81 17.31
C SER A 54 8.19 -6.81 18.12
N SER A 55 9.34 -7.08 17.49
CA SER A 55 10.63 -7.03 18.16
C SER A 55 11.01 -5.60 18.57
N GLU A 56 10.66 -4.58 17.76
CA GLU A 56 10.95 -3.18 18.08
C GLU A 56 10.07 -2.65 19.20
N ALA A 57 8.79 -3.01 19.20
CA ALA A 57 7.89 -2.73 20.32
C ALA A 57 8.45 -3.33 21.63
N LEU A 58 8.79 -4.63 21.62
CA LEU A 58 9.34 -5.30 22.80
C LEU A 58 10.69 -4.70 23.25
N ALA A 59 11.54 -4.27 22.32
CA ALA A 59 12.80 -3.58 22.64
C ALA A 59 12.55 -2.21 23.30
N ALA A 60 11.49 -1.49 22.91
CA ALA A 60 11.08 -0.25 23.56
C ALA A 60 10.59 -0.53 25.00
N ASP A 61 9.78 -1.57 25.20
CA ASP A 61 9.27 -1.97 26.51
C ASP A 61 10.41 -2.38 27.47
N LEU A 62 11.37 -3.16 26.99
CA LEU A 62 12.55 -3.55 27.78
C LEU A 62 13.42 -2.34 28.16
N ARG A 63 13.60 -1.36 27.26
CA ARG A 63 14.29 -0.10 27.58
C ARG A 63 13.52 0.73 28.63
N ALA A 64 12.19 0.71 28.59
CA ALA A 64 11.36 1.36 29.60
C ALA A 64 11.47 0.67 30.97
N LEU A 65 11.44 -0.66 30.99
CA LEU A 65 11.65 -1.45 32.21
C LEU A 65 13.04 -1.24 32.83
N GLU A 66 14.09 -1.19 32.01
CA GLU A 66 15.44 -0.90 32.49
C GLU A 66 15.51 0.46 33.21
N LYS A 67 14.90 1.49 32.63
CA LYS A 67 14.79 2.82 33.24
C LYS A 67 13.99 2.78 34.54
N ALA A 68 12.87 2.06 34.55
CA ALA A 68 12.04 1.91 35.75
C ALA A 68 12.82 1.23 36.89
N VAL A 69 13.57 0.16 36.59
CA VAL A 69 14.44 -0.53 37.56
C VAL A 69 15.57 0.40 38.04
N ALA A 70 16.16 1.21 37.16
CA ALA A 70 17.17 2.18 37.54
C ALA A 70 16.63 3.26 38.49
N ILE A 71 15.40 3.73 38.27
CA ILE A 71 14.72 4.67 39.16
C ILE A 71 14.39 3.99 40.50
N ALA A 72 13.84 2.78 40.47
CA ALA A 72 13.53 2.01 41.67
C ALA A 72 14.77 1.76 42.54
N ALA A 73 15.93 1.51 41.93
CA ALA A 73 17.20 1.37 42.64
C ALA A 73 17.62 2.66 43.38
N LYS A 74 17.38 3.85 42.81
CA LYS A 74 17.67 5.12 43.49
C LYS A 74 16.75 5.40 44.68
N HIS A 75 15.55 4.81 44.68
CA HIS A 75 14.54 5.03 45.71
C HIS A 75 14.24 3.76 46.53
N GLN A 76 15.20 2.83 46.59
CA GLN A 76 15.05 1.50 47.20
C GLN A 76 14.45 1.54 48.62
N GLN A 77 14.95 2.43 49.49
CA GLN A 77 14.50 2.58 50.87
C GLN A 77 13.04 3.05 50.98
N ARG A 78 12.60 3.92 50.05
CA ARG A 78 11.22 4.45 50.03
C ARG A 78 10.20 3.42 49.52
N LEU A 79 10.66 2.50 48.68
CA LEU A 79 9.83 1.46 48.06
C LEU A 79 9.87 0.14 48.84
N GLY A 80 10.69 0.03 49.89
CA GLY A 80 10.85 -1.22 50.64
C GLY A 80 11.40 -2.38 49.82
N LEU A 81 12.17 -2.09 48.75
CA LEU A 81 12.71 -3.11 47.85
C LEU A 81 14.02 -3.68 48.41
N HIS A 82 14.16 -5.00 48.41
CA HIS A 82 15.43 -5.65 48.75
C HIS A 82 16.43 -5.56 47.60
N ALA A 83 17.73 -5.52 47.93
CA ALA A 83 18.79 -5.47 46.94
C ALA A 83 18.79 -6.70 46.02
N GLU A 84 18.43 -7.86 46.56
CA GLU A 84 18.28 -9.13 45.83
C GLU A 84 17.16 -9.05 44.78
N GLU A 85 16.01 -8.49 45.16
CA GLU A 85 14.87 -8.30 44.25
C GLU A 85 15.25 -7.34 43.11
N LEU A 86 15.92 -6.22 43.41
CA LEU A 86 16.41 -5.29 42.37
C LEU A 86 17.39 -5.96 41.41
N GLU A 87 18.29 -6.81 41.91
CA GLU A 87 19.23 -7.53 41.06
C GLU A 87 18.53 -8.57 40.18
N SER A 88 17.54 -9.28 40.72
CA SER A 88 16.66 -10.19 39.96
C SER A 88 15.97 -9.46 38.81
N ARG A 89 15.40 -8.26 39.06
CA ARG A 89 14.79 -7.42 38.01
C ARG A 89 15.79 -7.01 36.93
N ARG A 90 16.99 -6.60 37.33
CA ARG A 90 18.07 -6.24 36.39
C ARG A 90 18.52 -7.43 35.55
N GLN A 91 18.60 -8.62 36.16
CA GLN A 91 18.98 -9.83 35.46
C GLN A 91 17.90 -10.22 34.43
N PHE A 92 16.62 -10.17 34.81
CA PHE A 92 15.51 -10.43 33.90
C PHE A 92 15.55 -9.53 32.66
N VAL A 93 15.65 -8.20 32.84
CA VAL A 93 15.68 -7.26 31.72
C VAL A 93 16.88 -7.51 30.80
N ARG A 94 18.08 -7.71 31.37
CA ARG A 94 19.30 -8.03 30.60
C ARG A 94 19.16 -9.33 29.82
N GLN A 95 18.61 -10.37 30.45
CA GLN A 95 18.41 -11.67 29.80
C GLN A 95 17.44 -11.55 28.62
N GLN A 96 16.30 -10.86 28.79
CA GLN A 96 15.34 -10.65 27.72
C GLN A 96 15.92 -9.81 26.57
N GLN A 97 16.71 -8.77 26.86
CA GLN A 97 17.41 -7.98 25.84
C GLN A 97 18.37 -8.84 25.02
N GLN A 98 19.17 -9.70 25.68
CA GLN A 98 20.10 -10.61 25.01
C GLN A 98 19.37 -11.63 24.12
N GLN A 99 18.28 -12.21 24.62
CA GLN A 99 17.48 -13.17 23.86
C GLN A 99 16.79 -12.53 22.65
N LEU A 100 16.30 -11.30 22.79
CA LEU A 100 15.70 -10.54 21.70
C LEU A 100 16.74 -10.20 20.61
N GLU A 101 17.94 -9.79 21.00
CA GLU A 101 19.01 -9.48 20.05
C GLU A 101 19.49 -10.73 19.31
N ALA A 102 19.62 -11.87 20.02
CA ALA A 102 19.93 -13.15 19.40
C ALA A 102 18.88 -13.56 18.36
N LEU A 103 17.58 -13.39 18.68
CA LEU A 103 16.48 -13.66 17.76
C LEU A 103 16.54 -12.75 16.53
N ARG A 104 16.79 -11.45 16.72
CA ARG A 104 16.95 -10.48 15.62
C ARG A 104 18.12 -10.81 14.72
N ALA A 105 19.26 -11.19 15.31
CA ALA A 105 20.45 -11.59 14.57
C ALA A 105 20.18 -12.85 13.72
N ASP A 106 19.48 -13.84 14.29
CA ASP A 106 19.08 -15.06 13.60
C ASP A 106 18.11 -14.78 12.44
N VAL A 107 17.11 -13.92 12.64
CA VAL A 107 16.21 -13.45 11.57
C VAL A 107 16.98 -12.75 10.44
N LYS A 108 17.96 -11.90 10.79
CA LYS A 108 18.81 -11.22 9.80
C LYS A 108 19.70 -12.22 9.05
N ALA A 109 20.32 -13.16 9.75
CA ALA A 109 21.20 -14.18 9.16
C ALA A 109 20.45 -15.14 8.24
N ALA A 110 19.28 -15.63 8.66
CA ALA A 110 18.44 -16.52 7.86
C ALA A 110 17.86 -15.80 6.63
N SER A 111 17.48 -14.53 6.76
CA SER A 111 17.02 -13.72 5.64
C SER A 111 18.12 -13.45 4.62
N ASN A 112 19.36 -13.22 5.09
CA ASN A 112 20.51 -13.04 4.19
C ASN A 112 20.90 -14.36 3.52
N SER A 113 20.79 -15.49 4.23
CA SER A 113 21.05 -16.81 3.67
C SER A 113 20.05 -17.18 2.56
N GLN A 114 18.83 -16.63 2.60
CA GLN A 114 17.87 -16.80 1.53
C GLN A 114 18.31 -16.15 0.20
N LEU A 115 19.15 -15.10 0.25
CA LEU A 115 19.80 -14.57 -0.95
C LEU A 115 20.89 -15.52 -1.52
N TRP A 116 21.42 -16.45 -0.72
CA TRP A 116 22.54 -17.33 -1.09
C TRP A 116 22.08 -18.73 -1.56
N VAL A 117 20.76 -19.01 -1.53
CA VAL A 117 20.15 -20.22 -2.13
C VAL A 117 19.75 -19.98 -3.60
N ALA A 118 20.07 -18.81 -4.16
CA ALA A 118 19.84 -18.49 -5.56
C ALA A 118 20.84 -19.16 -6.55
N GLU A 119 21.92 -19.78 -6.08
CA GLU A 119 22.97 -20.36 -6.95
C GLU A 119 23.19 -21.89 -6.80
N GLY A 120 22.15 -22.65 -6.40
CA GLY A 120 22.19 -24.12 -6.36
C GLY A 120 21.10 -24.77 -7.22
N PRO A 121 21.41 -25.71 -8.14
CA PRO A 121 20.46 -26.18 -9.15
C PRO A 121 19.49 -27.19 -8.54
N THR A 122 18.24 -26.80 -8.31
CA THR A 122 17.06 -27.68 -8.43
C THR A 122 15.75 -26.87 -8.42
N ALA A 123 15.37 -26.46 -9.63
CA ALA A 123 13.99 -26.55 -10.14
C ALA A 123 12.88 -25.70 -9.46
N ARG A 124 13.14 -24.42 -9.11
CA ARG A 124 12.02 -23.51 -8.75
C ARG A 124 12.19 -22.03 -9.14
N GLY A 125 13.37 -21.60 -9.59
CA GLY A 125 13.54 -20.28 -10.23
C GLY A 125 12.87 -20.23 -11.62
N ASP A 126 13.10 -21.26 -12.44
CA ASP A 126 12.55 -21.37 -13.80
C ASP A 126 11.02 -21.28 -13.85
N PHE A 127 10.31 -21.90 -12.90
CA PHE A 127 8.85 -21.86 -12.89
C PHE A 127 8.30 -20.47 -12.54
N PHE A 128 9.02 -19.71 -11.70
CA PHE A 128 8.58 -18.36 -11.32
C PHE A 128 8.88 -17.35 -12.42
N GLU A 129 10.02 -17.46 -13.10
CA GLU A 129 10.33 -16.65 -14.27
C GLU A 129 9.45 -17.00 -15.48
N GLU A 130 9.15 -18.29 -15.72
CA GLU A 130 8.22 -18.70 -16.79
C GLU A 130 6.79 -18.24 -16.51
N VAL A 131 6.31 -18.29 -15.26
CA VAL A 131 4.97 -17.81 -14.89
C VAL A 131 4.88 -16.29 -14.91
N GLU A 132 5.90 -15.57 -14.44
CA GLU A 132 5.96 -14.11 -14.49
C GLU A 132 6.09 -13.61 -15.94
N GLN A 133 6.91 -14.26 -16.78
CA GLN A 133 6.96 -14.02 -18.22
C GLN A 133 5.62 -14.36 -18.88
N LYS A 134 4.96 -15.48 -18.51
CA LYS A 134 3.62 -15.82 -19.02
C LYS A 134 2.60 -14.74 -18.66
N GLN A 135 2.68 -14.23 -17.44
CA GLN A 135 1.79 -13.19 -16.93
C GLN A 135 2.09 -11.83 -17.58
N GLN A 136 3.34 -11.52 -17.93
CA GLN A 136 3.72 -10.38 -18.76
C GLN A 136 3.26 -10.52 -20.23
N THR A 137 3.33 -11.70 -20.84
CA THR A 137 2.69 -11.93 -22.16
C THR A 137 1.17 -11.84 -22.11
N LEU A 138 0.55 -12.21 -20.98
CA LEU A 138 -0.91 -12.08 -20.81
C LEU A 138 -1.33 -10.61 -20.59
N VAL A 139 -0.44 -9.77 -20.06
CA VAL A 139 -0.61 -8.31 -19.98
C VAL A 139 -0.35 -7.65 -21.33
N GLN A 140 0.68 -8.07 -22.08
CA GLN A 140 0.94 -7.57 -23.44
C GLN A 140 -0.17 -7.95 -24.42
N GLN A 141 -0.77 -9.14 -24.30
CA GLN A 141 -1.92 -9.54 -25.11
C GLN A 141 -3.20 -8.72 -24.78
N GLN A 142 -3.25 -8.04 -23.63
CA GLN A 142 -4.31 -7.08 -23.34
C GLN A 142 -3.96 -5.65 -23.78
N ASP A 143 -2.69 -5.30 -23.99
CA ASP A 143 -2.29 -4.00 -24.58
C ASP A 143 -2.59 -3.92 -26.09
N GLU A 144 -2.46 -5.03 -26.84
CA GLU A 144 -2.83 -5.07 -28.27
C GLU A 144 -4.32 -4.78 -28.50
N GLN A 145 -5.20 -5.18 -27.57
CA GLN A 145 -6.63 -4.85 -27.64
C GLN A 145 -6.91 -3.41 -27.20
N LEU A 146 -6.03 -2.79 -26.38
CA LEU A 146 -6.16 -1.40 -25.97
C LEU A 146 -5.70 -0.43 -27.06
N ASP A 147 -4.70 -0.78 -27.89
CA ASP A 147 -4.30 0.01 -29.05
C ASP A 147 -5.35 0.00 -30.17
N GLU A 148 -6.01 -1.14 -30.42
CA GLU A 148 -7.12 -1.21 -31.39
C GLU A 148 -8.33 -0.38 -30.92
N LEU A 149 -8.63 -0.41 -29.62
CA LEU A 149 -9.66 0.45 -29.01
C LEU A 149 -9.27 1.93 -29.03
N ALA A 150 -8.00 2.27 -28.81
CA ALA A 150 -7.50 3.63 -28.91
C ALA A 150 -7.58 4.16 -30.36
N LEU A 151 -7.22 3.33 -31.35
CA LEU A 151 -7.36 3.64 -32.77
C LEU A 151 -8.82 3.79 -33.18
N ALA A 152 -9.72 2.94 -32.67
CA ALA A 152 -11.15 3.06 -32.89
C ALA A 152 -11.72 4.35 -32.25
N ALA A 153 -11.27 4.72 -31.06
CA ALA A 153 -11.64 5.96 -30.39
C ALA A 153 -11.10 7.20 -31.13
N SER A 154 -9.87 7.17 -31.64
CA SER A 154 -9.31 8.23 -32.47
C SER A 154 -10.07 8.41 -33.79
N ARG A 155 -10.45 7.31 -34.46
CA ARG A 155 -11.29 7.36 -35.67
C ARG A 155 -12.67 7.93 -35.37
N LEU A 156 -13.29 7.52 -34.26
CA LEU A 156 -14.56 8.08 -33.81
C LEU A 156 -14.43 9.58 -33.52
N HIS A 157 -13.35 10.02 -32.88
CA HIS A 157 -13.07 11.42 -32.63
C HIS A 157 -12.90 12.21 -33.93
N GLU A 158 -12.18 11.68 -34.91
CA GLU A 158 -12.03 12.31 -36.23
C GLU A 158 -13.37 12.43 -36.96
N THR A 159 -14.18 11.36 -36.98
CA THR A 159 -15.56 11.44 -37.51
C THR A 159 -16.43 12.42 -36.73
N ALA A 160 -16.27 12.54 -35.41
CA ALA A 160 -17.02 13.51 -34.61
C ALA A 160 -16.62 14.96 -34.95
N LEU A 161 -15.34 15.22 -35.24
CA LEU A 161 -14.88 16.51 -35.74
C LEU A 161 -15.40 16.80 -37.14
N THR A 162 -15.42 15.81 -38.04
CA THR A 162 -16.03 15.95 -39.38
C THR A 162 -17.53 16.21 -39.28
N ILE A 163 -18.24 15.49 -38.41
CA ILE A 163 -19.66 15.73 -38.16
C ILE A 163 -19.88 17.13 -37.58
N ASN A 164 -19.02 17.60 -36.67
CA ASN A 164 -19.13 18.95 -36.12
C ASN A 164 -18.91 20.02 -37.20
N GLN A 165 -17.87 19.86 -38.04
CA GLN A 165 -17.65 20.76 -39.18
C GLN A 165 -18.80 20.71 -40.19
N GLU A 166 -19.38 19.54 -40.43
CA GLU A 166 -20.52 19.37 -41.31
C GLU A 166 -21.79 19.99 -40.70
N LEU A 167 -22.01 19.86 -39.38
CA LEU A 167 -23.10 20.52 -38.65
C LEU A 167 -22.92 22.04 -38.62
N GLU A 168 -21.71 22.55 -38.41
CA GLU A 168 -21.41 23.99 -38.53
C GLU A 168 -21.62 24.50 -39.95
N THR A 169 -21.25 23.70 -40.95
CA THR A 169 -21.50 24.01 -42.36
C THR A 169 -23.00 24.01 -42.64
N GLN A 170 -23.76 23.04 -42.12
CA GLN A 170 -25.21 23.00 -42.22
C GLN A 170 -25.89 24.14 -41.46
N GLN A 171 -25.37 24.54 -40.30
CA GLN A 171 -25.85 25.71 -39.57
C GLN A 171 -25.60 26.99 -40.38
N ARG A 172 -24.44 27.12 -41.02
CA ARG A 172 -24.14 28.24 -41.92
C ARG A 172 -25.02 28.20 -43.18
N MET A 173 -25.29 27.02 -43.76
CA MET A 173 -26.24 26.86 -44.88
C MET A 173 -27.68 27.19 -44.46
N LEU A 174 -28.10 26.85 -43.24
CA LEU A 174 -29.40 27.23 -42.70
C LEU A 174 -29.48 28.74 -42.44
N THR A 175 -28.41 29.38 -41.96
CA THR A 175 -28.34 30.84 -41.81
C THR A 175 -28.35 31.54 -43.16
N ASP A 176 -27.63 31.04 -44.16
CA ASP A 176 -27.66 31.59 -45.52
C ASP A 176 -29.03 31.39 -46.19
N LEU A 177 -29.71 30.28 -45.91
CA LEU A 177 -31.09 30.03 -46.34
C LEU A 177 -32.07 30.98 -45.63
N ASP A 178 -31.91 31.20 -44.32
CA ASP A 178 -32.71 32.15 -43.54
C ASP A 178 -32.50 33.59 -44.05
N ASP A 179 -31.24 33.99 -44.31
CA ASP A 179 -30.88 35.27 -44.92
C ASP A 179 -31.38 35.41 -46.35
N ALA A 180 -31.47 34.32 -47.11
CA ALA A 180 -32.05 34.31 -48.47
C ALA A 180 -33.58 34.42 -48.41
N VAL A 181 -34.24 33.75 -47.46
CA VAL A 181 -35.68 33.87 -47.18
C VAL A 181 -36.01 35.28 -46.68
N GLU A 182 -35.20 35.87 -45.80
CA GLU A 182 -35.40 37.24 -45.32
C GLU A 182 -35.09 38.29 -46.41
N ARG A 183 -34.09 38.04 -47.27
CA ARG A 183 -33.86 38.87 -48.47
C ARG A 183 -35.01 38.76 -49.47
N GLN A 184 -35.58 37.58 -49.70
CA GLN A 184 -36.81 37.44 -50.50
C GLN A 184 -38.00 38.14 -49.83
N GLY A 185 -38.10 38.10 -48.49
CA GLY A 185 -39.07 38.89 -47.72
C GLY A 185 -38.90 40.40 -47.91
N LYS A 186 -37.66 40.91 -47.90
CA LYS A 186 -37.33 42.34 -48.15
C LYS A 186 -37.54 42.75 -49.62
N TRP A 187 -37.24 41.88 -50.59
CA TRP A 187 -37.58 42.12 -52.00
C TRP A 187 -39.10 42.10 -52.24
N CYS A 188 -39.85 41.22 -51.59
CA CYS A 188 -41.32 41.28 -51.61
C CYS A 188 -41.84 42.55 -50.93
N CYS A 189 -41.24 43.02 -49.84
CA CYS A 189 -41.66 44.26 -49.19
C CYS A 189 -41.30 45.50 -50.02
N CYS A 190 -40.16 45.51 -50.72
CA CYS A 190 -39.77 46.59 -51.63
C CYS A 190 -40.58 46.57 -52.94
N CYS A 191 -40.94 45.40 -53.45
CA CYS A 191 -41.85 45.27 -54.59
C CYS A 191 -43.30 45.63 -54.22
N CYS A 192 -43.73 45.36 -52.98
CA CYS A 192 -45.04 45.80 -52.51
C CYS A 192 -45.11 47.33 -52.30
N CYS A 193 -43.99 47.99 -51.97
CA CYS A 193 -43.96 49.45 -51.87
C CYS A 193 -43.80 50.16 -53.24
N CYS A 194 -43.27 49.50 -54.27
CA CYS A 194 -43.20 50.05 -55.63
C CYS A 194 -44.44 49.72 -56.49
N CYS A 195 -45.20 48.66 -56.19
CA CYS A 195 -46.48 48.38 -56.88
C CYS A 195 -47.65 49.28 -56.44
N CYS A 196 -47.53 50.06 -55.36
CA CYS A 196 -48.54 51.07 -55.00
C CYS A 196 -48.53 52.35 -55.86
N CYS A 197 -47.62 52.50 -56.83
CA CYS A 197 -47.57 53.67 -57.72
C CYS A 197 -47.94 53.42 -59.19
N CYS A 198 -48.36 52.21 -59.59
CA CYS A 198 -48.86 51.95 -60.95
C CYS A 198 -50.09 51.03 -60.94
N CYS A 199 -51.20 51.52 -60.36
CA CYS A 199 -52.56 51.34 -60.89
C CYS A 199 -53.54 52.12 -60.01
N GLY A 200 -53.44 53.46 -60.09
CA GLY A 200 -54.58 54.35 -59.95
C GLY A 200 -55.04 54.72 -61.35
N SER A 201 -56.13 54.10 -61.81
CA SER A 201 -57.08 54.59 -62.81
C SER A 201 -58.38 53.82 -62.61
#